data_AF-A0A8J3IL16-F1
#
_entry.id   AF-A0A8J3IL16-F1
#
_cell.length_a   1.000
_cell.length_b   1.000
_cell.length_c   1.000
_cell.angle_alpha   90.00
_cell.angle_beta   90.00
_cell.angle_gamma   90.00
#
_symmetry.space_group_name_H-M   'P 1'
#
loop_
_entity.id
_entity.type
_entity.pdbx_description
1 polymer ?
#
loop_
_entity_poly.entity_id
_entity_poly.type
_entity_poly.pdbx_seq_one_letter_code
_entity_poly.pdbx_strand_id
1 'polypeptide(L)'
;MIERWLIYYAQKLQLSEHELRLLAMTQDRQEFARWTGKRLNIMALGCYCYLPARKSRSQHEQSSHRHLIFIEPDMQPISLEVTIAHELIHMADRVNGTPRRHRHHGYDAIAVDEAAVTGYSMEELRVLLLQESERRERIRRSRRPIRYIYECPHCGKSYPRTRKYSQAVSCSSCDRSYNPQFRLFISKSAEAQ
;
A
#
# COMPACT_ATOMS: atom_id res chain seq x y z
N MET A 1 -7.75 16.41 11.04
CA MET A 1 -7.95 16.31 9.57
C MET A 1 -8.50 14.94 9.17
N ILE A 2 -7.90 13.84 9.59
CA ILE A 2 -8.36 12.48 9.27
C ILE A 2 -9.79 12.23 9.73
N GLU A 3 -10.12 12.59 10.98
CA GLU A 3 -11.47 12.41 11.55
C GLU A 3 -12.56 13.07 10.71
N ARG A 4 -12.29 14.27 10.17
CA ARG A 4 -13.21 14.98 9.27
C ARG A 4 -13.52 14.12 8.04
N TRP A 5 -12.49 13.60 7.37
CA TRP A 5 -12.68 12.78 6.17
C TRP A 5 -13.30 11.42 6.49
N LEU A 6 -12.92 10.83 7.63
CA LEU A 6 -13.51 9.60 8.12
C LEU A 6 -15.03 9.74 8.27
N ILE A 7 -15.49 10.77 8.97
CA ILE A 7 -16.92 11.02 9.19
C ILE A 7 -17.61 11.35 7.87
N TYR A 8 -17.03 12.24 7.07
CA TYR A 8 -17.61 12.67 5.78
C TYR A 8 -17.85 11.49 4.84
N TYR A 9 -16.86 10.63 4.64
CA TYR A 9 -16.97 9.48 3.75
C TYR A 9 -17.75 8.32 4.35
N ALA A 10 -17.70 8.12 5.67
CA ALA A 10 -18.56 7.15 6.32
C ALA A 10 -20.06 7.47 6.13
N GLN A 11 -20.43 8.76 6.21
CA GLN A 11 -21.79 9.20 5.92
C GLN A 11 -22.15 8.99 4.45
N LYS A 12 -21.26 9.35 3.52
CA LYS A 12 -21.50 9.18 2.08
C LYS A 12 -21.67 7.71 1.68
N LEU A 13 -20.94 6.81 2.35
CA LEU A 13 -21.01 5.35 2.19
C LEU A 13 -22.11 4.69 3.04
N GLN A 14 -22.88 5.48 3.80
CA GLN A 14 -23.96 5.01 4.66
C GLN A 14 -23.52 3.94 5.68
N LEU A 15 -22.28 4.05 6.18
CA LEU A 15 -21.78 3.19 7.25
C LEU A 15 -22.53 3.52 8.55
N SER A 16 -23.13 2.50 9.16
CA SER A 16 -23.83 2.68 10.44
C SER A 16 -22.86 3.06 11.56
N GLU A 17 -23.35 3.83 12.54
CA GLU A 17 -22.54 4.15 13.74
C GLU A 17 -22.08 2.89 14.49
N HIS A 18 -22.83 1.79 14.39
CA HIS A 18 -22.43 0.52 14.99
C HIS A 18 -21.13 0.01 14.36
N GLU A 19 -21.02 0.02 13.04
CA GLU A 19 -19.80 -0.42 12.34
C GLU A 19 -18.63 0.53 12.60
N LEU A 20 -18.89 1.85 12.69
CA LEU A 20 -17.87 2.83 13.03
C LEU A 20 -17.33 2.65 14.45
N ARG A 21 -18.16 2.24 15.42
CA ARG A 21 -17.69 1.90 16.78
C ARG A 21 -16.80 0.66 16.81
N LEU A 22 -16.84 -0.18 15.76
CA LEU A 22 -15.98 -1.34 15.59
C LEU A 22 -14.73 -1.03 14.74
N LEU A 23 -14.51 0.22 14.37
CA LEU A 23 -13.34 0.65 13.61
C LEU A 23 -12.24 1.17 14.54
N ALA A 24 -11.04 0.61 14.39
CA ALA A 24 -9.80 1.22 14.87
C ALA A 24 -8.99 1.72 13.68
N MET A 25 -8.40 2.90 13.84
CA MET A 25 -7.56 3.53 12.82
C MET A 25 -6.27 4.03 13.46
N THR A 26 -5.14 3.82 12.80
CA THR A 26 -3.84 4.30 13.26
C THR A 26 -2.98 4.81 12.11
N GLN A 27 -2.04 5.67 12.45
CA GLN A 27 -0.95 6.08 11.56
C GLN A 27 0.40 5.48 11.98
N ASP A 28 0.41 4.67 13.05
CA ASP A 28 1.59 3.93 13.48
C ASP A 28 1.59 2.51 12.88
N ARG A 29 2.60 2.25 12.06
CA ARG A 29 2.83 0.94 11.44
C ARG A 29 3.10 -0.16 12.46
N GLN A 30 3.73 0.16 13.60
CA GLN A 30 4.00 -0.80 14.65
C GLN A 30 2.70 -1.20 15.35
N GLU A 31 1.86 -0.22 15.67
CA GLU A 31 0.53 -0.46 16.24
C GLU A 31 -0.33 -1.31 15.30
N PHE A 32 -0.42 -0.95 14.01
CA PHE A 32 -1.16 -1.75 13.04
C PHE A 32 -0.61 -3.18 12.91
N ALA A 33 0.70 -3.35 12.99
CA ALA A 33 1.32 -4.67 13.00
C ALA A 33 1.00 -5.46 14.28
N ARG A 34 0.85 -4.81 15.44
CA ARG A 34 0.38 -5.46 16.68
C ARG A 34 -1.06 -5.95 16.53
N TRP A 35 -1.95 -5.15 15.93
CA TRP A 35 -3.33 -5.56 15.71
C TRP A 35 -3.49 -6.71 14.71
N THR A 36 -2.72 -6.69 13.61
CA THR A 36 -2.88 -7.64 12.50
C THR A 36 -1.92 -8.84 12.55
N GLY A 37 -0.86 -8.77 13.36
CA GLY A 37 0.26 -9.73 13.34
C GLY A 37 1.12 -9.66 12.08
N LYS A 38 0.93 -8.65 11.20
CA LYS A 38 1.62 -8.52 9.91
C LYS A 38 2.30 -7.16 9.77
N ARG A 39 3.54 -7.17 9.29
CA ARG A 39 4.26 -5.92 8.96
C ARG A 39 3.76 -5.38 7.63
N LEU A 40 3.38 -4.11 7.62
CA LEU A 40 3.03 -3.39 6.39
C LEU A 40 4.26 -3.09 5.55
N ASN A 41 4.09 -3.09 4.22
CA ASN A 41 5.08 -2.55 3.31
C ASN A 41 5.27 -1.05 3.58
N ILE A 42 6.52 -0.59 3.64
CA ILE A 42 6.88 0.82 3.86
C ILE A 42 6.30 1.78 2.79
N MET A 43 5.93 1.24 1.63
CA MET A 43 5.31 1.99 0.53
C MET A 43 3.77 1.99 0.59
N ALA A 44 3.16 1.24 1.52
CA ALA A 44 1.71 1.24 1.66
C ALA A 44 1.20 2.62 2.13
N LEU A 45 0.27 3.21 1.38
CA LEU A 45 -0.36 4.50 1.69
C LEU A 45 -1.54 4.33 2.65
N GLY A 46 -2.36 3.31 2.42
CA GLY A 46 -3.42 2.86 3.29
C GLY A 46 -3.44 1.34 3.40
N CYS A 47 -4.13 0.82 4.41
CA CYS A 47 -4.48 -0.59 4.46
C CYS A 47 -5.68 -0.85 5.36
N TYR A 48 -6.72 -1.45 4.79
CA TYR A 48 -7.84 -2.02 5.49
C TYR A 48 -7.61 -3.50 5.80
N CYS A 49 -7.92 -3.90 7.03
CA CYS A 49 -7.95 -5.27 7.47
C CYS A 49 -9.22 -5.55 8.29
N TYR A 50 -9.77 -6.74 8.12
CA TYR A 50 -10.93 -7.20 8.88
C TYR A 50 -10.55 -8.38 9.77
N LEU A 51 -10.85 -8.26 11.06
CA LEU A 51 -10.71 -9.34 12.03
C LEU A 51 -12.05 -10.06 12.18
N PRO A 52 -12.20 -11.31 11.69
CA PRO A 52 -13.39 -12.09 12.00
C PRO A 52 -13.43 -12.36 13.51
N ALA A 53 -14.64 -12.38 14.08
CA ALA A 53 -14.81 -12.74 15.48
C ALA A 53 -14.18 -14.13 15.73
N ARG A 54 -13.06 -14.18 16.47
CA ARG A 54 -12.45 -15.46 16.84
C ARG A 54 -13.33 -16.13 17.90
N LYS A 55 -13.67 -17.40 17.69
CA LYS A 55 -13.98 -18.31 18.80
C LYS A 55 -12.71 -18.38 19.66
N SER A 56 -12.75 -17.76 20.84
CA SER A 56 -11.81 -17.88 21.96
C SER A 56 -10.51 -18.65 21.67
N ARG A 57 -9.38 -17.94 21.56
CA ARG A 57 -8.04 -18.40 21.98
C ARG A 57 -6.98 -17.34 21.73
N SER A 58 -6.80 -16.47 22.73
CA SER A 58 -5.52 -15.95 23.25
C SER A 58 -5.73 -14.58 23.90
N GLN A 59 -5.38 -14.48 25.18
CA GLN A 59 -5.49 -13.34 26.09
C GLN A 59 -4.50 -12.22 25.75
N HIS A 60 -4.78 -11.44 24.72
CA HIS A 60 -4.29 -10.07 24.65
C HIS A 60 -5.49 -9.16 24.40
N GLU A 61 -5.73 -8.28 25.37
CA GLU A 61 -6.75 -7.25 25.48
C GLU A 61 -7.58 -6.99 24.21
N GLN A 62 -8.80 -7.52 24.26
CA GLN A 62 -10.07 -6.92 23.83
C GLN A 62 -9.98 -5.60 23.03
N SER A 63 -9.52 -5.63 21.78
CA SER A 63 -10.07 -4.69 20.81
C SER A 63 -11.42 -5.25 20.38
N SER A 64 -12.52 -4.61 20.82
CA SER A 64 -13.85 -4.81 20.21
C SER A 64 -13.85 -4.49 18.72
N HIS A 65 -12.82 -3.77 18.25
CA HIS A 65 -12.62 -3.40 16.87
C HIS A 65 -12.48 -4.61 15.95
N ARG A 66 -13.28 -4.62 14.88
CA ARG A 66 -13.26 -5.63 13.80
C ARG A 66 -12.69 -5.05 12.51
N HIS A 67 -12.81 -3.75 12.32
CA HIS A 67 -12.26 -3.01 11.20
C HIS A 67 -10.99 -2.32 11.65
N LEU A 68 -9.91 -2.54 10.92
CA LEU A 68 -8.62 -1.93 11.19
C LEU A 68 -8.18 -1.18 9.95
N ILE A 69 -7.88 0.10 10.11
CA ILE A 69 -7.35 0.94 9.03
C ILE A 69 -5.98 1.48 9.43
N PHE A 70 -5.01 1.34 8.55
CA PHE A 70 -3.77 2.10 8.59
C PHE A 70 -3.84 3.22 7.57
N ILE A 71 -3.39 4.42 7.95
CA ILE A 71 -3.19 5.56 7.03
C ILE A 71 -1.78 6.10 7.21
N GLU A 72 -1.04 6.22 6.12
CA GLU A 72 0.30 6.80 6.12
C GLU A 72 0.26 8.28 6.51
N PRO A 73 1.01 8.70 7.55
CA PRO A 73 0.93 10.07 8.07
C PRO A 73 1.58 11.12 7.18
N ASP A 74 2.61 10.75 6.41
CA ASP A 74 3.35 11.68 5.56
C ASP A 74 2.84 11.62 4.11
N MET A 75 1.56 11.90 3.91
CA MET A 75 0.93 12.04 2.60
C MET A 75 0.52 13.49 2.33
N GLN A 76 0.43 13.86 1.06
CA GLN A 76 -0.23 15.12 0.69
C GLN A 76 -1.70 15.13 1.17
N PRO A 77 -2.28 16.28 1.57
CA PRO A 77 -3.64 16.33 2.10
C PRO A 77 -4.71 15.71 1.19
N ILE A 78 -4.59 15.89 -0.12
CA ILE A 78 -5.52 15.31 -1.10
C ILE A 78 -5.35 13.78 -1.16
N SER A 79 -4.11 13.29 -1.19
CA SER A 79 -3.82 11.85 -1.18
C SER A 79 -4.29 11.18 0.13
N LEU A 80 -4.19 11.90 1.25
CA LEU A 80 -4.71 11.46 2.55
C LEU A 80 -6.22 11.27 2.50
N GLU A 81 -6.94 12.26 1.98
CA GLU A 81 -8.39 12.23 1.80
C GLU A 81 -8.83 11.04 0.95
N VAL A 82 -8.25 10.91 -0.25
CA VAL A 82 -8.54 9.84 -1.20
C VAL A 82 -8.25 8.47 -0.59
N THR A 83 -7.14 8.33 0.12
CA THR A 83 -6.80 7.07 0.80
C THR A 83 -7.81 6.72 1.89
N ILE A 84 -8.30 7.69 2.67
CA ILE A 84 -9.35 7.44 3.67
C ILE A 84 -10.64 6.96 3.00
N ALA A 85 -11.06 7.60 1.89
CA ALA A 85 -12.22 7.16 1.12
C ALA A 85 -12.04 5.71 0.62
N HIS A 86 -10.86 5.40 0.07
CA HIS A 86 -10.51 4.06 -0.42
C HIS A 86 -10.65 2.98 0.66
N GLU A 87 -10.04 3.20 1.83
CA GLU A 87 -10.10 2.21 2.92
C GLU A 87 -11.51 2.08 3.51
N LEU A 88 -12.32 3.14 3.46
CA LEU A 88 -13.74 3.06 3.84
C LEU A 88 -14.61 2.35 2.80
N ILE A 89 -14.29 2.43 1.51
CA ILE A 89 -14.94 1.61 0.48
C ILE A 89 -14.70 0.12 0.76
N HIS A 90 -13.48 -0.25 1.13
CA HIS A 90 -13.17 -1.62 1.57
C HIS A 90 -13.97 -2.04 2.81
N MET A 91 -14.16 -1.13 3.76
CA MET A 91 -15.02 -1.36 4.92
C MET A 91 -16.48 -1.54 4.51
N ALA A 92 -17.02 -0.68 3.66
CA ALA A 92 -18.39 -0.74 3.17
C ALA A 92 -18.67 -2.05 2.42
N ASP A 93 -17.77 -2.45 1.51
CA ASP A 93 -17.82 -3.74 0.82
C ASP A 93 -17.91 -4.92 1.81
N ARG A 94 -17.15 -4.85 2.92
CA ARG A 94 -17.20 -5.89 3.96
C ARG A 94 -18.54 -5.90 4.69
N VAL A 95 -19.02 -4.73 5.11
CA VAL A 95 -20.29 -4.58 5.84
C VAL A 95 -21.47 -5.06 4.98
N ASN A 96 -21.44 -4.75 3.68
CA ASN A 96 -22.47 -5.16 2.72
C ASN A 96 -22.35 -6.61 2.26
N GLY A 97 -21.37 -7.37 2.75
CA GLY A 97 -21.18 -8.77 2.38
C GLY A 97 -20.60 -9.00 0.98
N THR A 98 -20.05 -7.97 0.35
CA THR A 98 -19.45 -7.98 -1.00
C THR A 98 -17.94 -7.67 -0.97
N PRO A 99 -17.11 -8.33 -0.14
CA PRO A 99 -15.69 -8.03 -0.03
C PRO A 99 -14.94 -8.37 -1.32
N ARG A 100 -14.43 -7.34 -2.01
CA ARG A 100 -13.65 -7.51 -3.25
C ARG A 100 -12.15 -7.55 -2.94
N ARG A 101 -11.40 -8.37 -3.69
CA ARG A 101 -9.93 -8.30 -3.72
C ARG A 101 -9.54 -7.28 -4.77
N HIS A 102 -8.82 -6.25 -4.35
CA HIS A 102 -8.26 -5.24 -5.21
C HIS A 102 -7.08 -5.80 -6.03
N ARG A 103 -7.03 -5.50 -7.34
CA ARG A 103 -5.93 -5.86 -8.25
C ARG A 103 -5.35 -4.59 -8.85
N HIS A 104 -4.16 -4.20 -8.39
CA HIS A 104 -3.37 -3.03 -8.84
C HIS A 104 -4.12 -1.68 -8.84
N HIS A 105 -3.62 -0.72 -8.05
CA HIS A 105 -4.28 0.55 -7.77
C HIS A 105 -4.52 1.39 -9.05
N GLY A 106 -5.74 1.94 -9.19
CA GLY A 106 -6.08 2.95 -10.20
C GLY A 106 -6.79 2.46 -11.48
N TYR A 107 -7.02 1.15 -11.62
CA TYR A 107 -7.64 0.57 -12.83
C TYR A 107 -8.77 -0.43 -12.56
N ASP A 108 -9.17 -0.61 -11.30
CA ASP A 108 -10.19 -1.58 -10.94
C ASP A 108 -11.52 -0.93 -10.53
N ALA A 109 -12.52 -1.77 -10.23
CA ALA A 109 -13.86 -1.32 -9.89
C ALA A 109 -13.88 -0.43 -8.64
N ILE A 110 -12.91 -0.56 -7.74
CA ILE A 110 -12.82 0.29 -6.54
C ILE A 110 -12.41 1.70 -6.93
N ALA A 111 -11.56 1.88 -7.94
CA ALA A 111 -11.20 3.21 -8.41
C ALA A 111 -12.43 3.97 -8.99
N VAL A 112 -13.39 3.26 -9.60
CA VAL A 112 -14.66 3.86 -10.06
C VAL A 112 -15.51 4.32 -8.87
N ASP A 113 -15.61 3.49 -7.84
CA ASP A 113 -16.32 3.84 -6.61
C ASP A 113 -15.62 5.00 -5.89
N GLU A 114 -14.29 5.02 -5.88
CA GLU A 114 -13.47 6.10 -5.33
C GLU A 114 -13.73 7.42 -6.07
N ALA A 115 -13.79 7.41 -7.40
CA ALA A 115 -14.14 8.56 -8.21
C ALA A 115 -15.55 9.09 -7.86
N ALA A 116 -16.54 8.19 -7.78
CA ALA A 116 -17.91 8.56 -7.43
C ALA A 116 -18.03 9.12 -5.99
N VAL A 117 -17.30 8.53 -5.05
CA VAL A 117 -17.32 8.89 -3.63
C VAL A 117 -16.54 10.17 -3.36
N THR A 118 -15.39 10.38 -3.99
CA THR A 118 -14.58 11.60 -3.79
C THR A 118 -15.01 12.76 -4.68
N GLY A 119 -15.64 12.48 -5.82
CA GLY A 119 -15.98 13.49 -6.83
C GLY A 119 -14.83 13.81 -7.79
N TYR A 120 -13.66 13.20 -7.61
CA TYR A 120 -12.56 13.27 -8.58
C TYR A 120 -12.83 12.37 -9.78
N SER A 121 -12.30 12.75 -10.93
CA SER A 121 -12.23 11.87 -12.09
C SER A 121 -11.21 10.76 -11.86
N MET A 122 -11.40 9.63 -12.57
CA MET A 122 -10.44 8.53 -12.58
C MET A 122 -9.02 8.97 -12.96
N GLU A 123 -8.90 9.96 -13.85
CA GLU A 123 -7.60 10.44 -14.30
C GLU A 123 -6.91 11.28 -13.22
N GLU A 124 -7.65 12.14 -12.52
CA GLU A 124 -7.12 12.86 -11.36
C GLU A 124 -6.63 11.90 -10.27
N LEU A 125 -7.40 10.85 -9.96
CA LEU A 125 -7.01 9.84 -8.98
C LEU A 125 -5.71 9.12 -9.39
N ARG A 126 -5.56 8.76 -10.66
CA ARG A 126 -4.33 8.14 -11.18
C ARG A 126 -3.13 9.07 -11.07
N VAL A 127 -3.31 10.34 -11.42
CA VAL A 127 -2.26 11.36 -11.31
C VAL A 127 -1.85 11.55 -9.84
N LEU A 128 -2.81 11.64 -8.92
CA LEU A 128 -2.54 11.75 -7.49
C LEU A 128 -1.77 10.54 -6.94
N LEU A 129 -2.19 9.33 -7.33
CA LEU A 129 -1.50 8.09 -6.93
C LEU A 129 -0.07 8.05 -7.47
N LEU A 130 0.14 8.45 -8.72
CA LEU A 130 1.47 8.51 -9.34
C LEU A 130 2.36 9.52 -8.60
N GLN A 131 1.87 10.74 -8.40
CA GLN A 131 2.60 11.81 -7.72
C GLN A 131 3.01 11.42 -6.29
N GLU A 132 2.10 10.83 -5.52
CA GLU A 132 2.42 10.38 -4.16
C GLU A 132 3.42 9.21 -4.17
N SER A 133 3.30 8.29 -5.13
CA SER A 133 4.27 7.20 -5.32
C SER A 133 5.67 7.72 -5.66
N GLU A 134 5.78 8.68 -6.57
CA GLU A 134 7.04 9.31 -6.95
C GLU A 134 7.66 10.12 -5.82
N ARG A 135 6.84 10.90 -5.09
CA ARG A 135 7.27 11.67 -3.92
C ARG A 135 7.88 10.75 -2.87
N ARG A 136 7.18 9.66 -2.52
CA ARG A 136 7.67 8.70 -1.52
C ARG A 136 8.89 7.95 -1.99
N GLU A 137 8.95 7.57 -3.27
CA GLU A 137 10.14 6.94 -3.82
C GLU A 137 11.33 7.90 -3.76
N ARG A 138 11.14 9.19 -4.06
CA ARG A 138 12.19 10.22 -3.93
C ARG A 138 12.69 10.34 -2.48
N ILE A 139 11.80 10.44 -1.50
CA ILE A 139 12.15 10.48 -0.07
C ILE A 139 12.87 9.20 0.36
N ARG A 140 12.40 8.05 -0.13
CA ARG A 140 13.05 6.77 0.15
C ARG A 140 14.46 6.73 -0.43
N ARG A 141 14.66 7.25 -1.64
CA ARG A 141 15.96 7.26 -2.33
C ARG A 141 16.92 8.29 -1.75
N SER A 142 16.45 9.43 -1.23
CA SER A 142 17.32 10.34 -0.49
C SER A 142 17.87 9.69 0.79
N ARG A 143 17.05 8.90 1.49
CA ARG A 143 17.48 8.14 2.68
C ARG A 143 18.27 6.86 2.36
N ARG A 144 17.99 6.25 1.22
CA ARG A 144 18.57 4.97 0.77
C ARG A 144 18.94 5.06 -0.71
N PRO A 145 20.04 5.77 -1.04
CA PRO A 145 20.46 5.96 -2.42
C PRO A 145 20.77 4.61 -3.08
N ILE A 146 20.53 4.55 -4.39
CA ILE A 146 20.95 3.42 -5.21
C ILE A 146 22.47 3.47 -5.31
N ARG A 147 23.13 2.36 -5.00
CA ARG A 147 24.60 2.25 -4.99
C ARG A 147 25.12 1.26 -6.01
N TYR A 148 24.25 0.39 -6.50
CA TYR A 148 24.60 -0.67 -7.43
C TYR A 148 23.53 -0.75 -8.50
N ILE A 149 23.93 -0.69 -9.75
CA ILE A 149 23.07 -0.97 -10.89
C ILE A 149 23.52 -2.32 -11.44
N TYR A 150 22.60 -3.27 -11.48
CA TYR A 150 22.86 -4.57 -12.08
C TYR A 150 22.18 -4.62 -13.44
N GLU A 151 22.83 -5.18 -14.45
CA GLU A 151 22.30 -5.28 -15.80
C GLU A 151 22.26 -6.74 -16.27
N CYS A 152 21.19 -7.08 -16.98
CA CYS A 152 21.10 -8.36 -17.69
C CYS A 152 21.89 -8.26 -19.01
N PRO A 153 22.85 -9.16 -19.27
CA PRO A 153 23.63 -9.13 -20.51
C PRO A 153 22.79 -9.45 -21.76
N HIS A 154 21.64 -10.12 -21.58
CA HIS A 154 20.79 -10.56 -22.69
C HIS A 154 19.75 -9.50 -23.10
N CYS A 155 19.00 -8.94 -22.16
CA CYS A 155 17.92 -7.99 -22.46
C CYS A 155 18.24 -6.53 -22.10
N GLY A 156 19.43 -6.25 -21.54
CA GLY A 156 19.84 -4.89 -21.13
C GLY A 156 19.06 -4.32 -19.95
N LYS A 157 18.13 -5.09 -19.35
CA LYS A 157 17.31 -4.59 -18.24
C LYS A 157 18.17 -4.27 -17.02
N SER A 158 17.96 -3.07 -16.49
CA SER A 158 18.64 -2.55 -15.31
C SER A 158 17.86 -2.83 -14.02
N TYR A 159 18.59 -3.15 -12.96
CA TYR A 159 18.09 -3.53 -11.64
C TYR A 159 18.82 -2.70 -10.57
N PRO A 160 18.30 -1.51 -10.23
CA PRO A 160 18.91 -0.65 -9.22
C PRO A 160 18.76 -1.24 -7.81
N ARG A 161 19.85 -1.24 -7.03
CA ARG A 161 19.91 -1.77 -5.67
C ARG A 161 20.66 -0.82 -4.74
N THR A 162 20.17 -0.76 -3.49
CA THR A 162 20.83 -0.04 -2.40
C THR A 162 21.94 -0.87 -1.74
N ARG A 163 21.92 -2.20 -1.94
CA ARG A 163 22.89 -3.18 -1.42
C ARG A 163 23.24 -4.18 -2.51
N LYS A 164 24.47 -4.71 -2.49
CA LYS A 164 24.86 -5.81 -3.38
C LYS A 164 23.98 -7.04 -3.12
N TYR A 165 23.73 -7.83 -4.15
CA TYR A 165 23.16 -9.16 -3.96
C TYR A 165 24.14 -10.01 -3.16
N SER A 166 23.63 -10.76 -2.18
CA SER A 166 24.42 -11.71 -1.40
C SER A 166 24.75 -12.99 -2.18
N GLN A 167 24.00 -13.27 -3.25
CA GLN A 167 24.15 -14.43 -4.12
C GLN A 167 24.00 -14.00 -5.58
N ALA A 168 24.47 -14.84 -6.51
CA ALA A 168 24.20 -14.62 -7.91
C ALA A 168 22.70 -14.69 -8.18
N VAL A 169 22.17 -13.74 -8.94
CA VAL A 169 20.77 -13.70 -9.36
C VAL A 169 20.68 -13.58 -10.88
N SER A 170 19.62 -14.12 -11.46
CA SER A 170 19.33 -14.01 -12.89
C SER A 170 18.28 -12.95 -13.19
N CYS A 171 18.21 -12.55 -14.45
CA CYS A 171 17.14 -11.71 -14.96
C CYS A 171 15.79 -12.44 -14.91
N SER A 172 14.94 -12.05 -13.95
CA SER A 172 13.58 -12.58 -13.78
C SER A 172 12.65 -12.32 -14.97
N SER A 173 13.05 -11.45 -15.90
CA SER A 173 12.30 -11.14 -17.12
C SER A 173 12.69 -12.04 -18.29
N CYS A 174 13.94 -12.50 -18.36
CA CYS A 174 14.38 -13.49 -19.35
C CYS A 174 14.01 -14.91 -18.91
N ASP A 175 14.13 -15.20 -17.62
CA ASP A 175 13.79 -16.48 -17.04
C ASP A 175 13.26 -16.29 -15.62
N ARG A 176 12.13 -16.92 -15.29
CA ARG A 176 11.52 -16.81 -13.95
C ARG A 176 12.30 -17.59 -12.90
N SER A 177 13.11 -18.56 -13.31
CA SER A 177 13.98 -19.36 -12.44
C SER A 177 15.42 -18.86 -12.50
N TYR A 178 16.23 -19.22 -11.50
CA TYR A 178 17.66 -18.89 -11.55
C TYR A 178 18.32 -19.59 -12.75
N ASN A 179 18.92 -18.79 -13.64
CA ASN A 179 19.63 -19.26 -14.81
C ASN A 179 20.98 -18.52 -14.93
N PRO A 180 22.12 -19.24 -14.83
CA PRO A 180 23.46 -18.63 -14.91
C PRO A 180 23.73 -17.85 -16.20
N GLN A 181 23.08 -18.22 -17.32
CA GLN A 181 23.25 -17.52 -18.60
C GLN A 181 22.71 -16.09 -18.56
N PHE A 182 21.67 -15.86 -17.74
CA PHE A 182 21.06 -14.54 -17.54
C PHE A 182 21.48 -13.91 -16.22
N ARG A 183 22.62 -14.33 -15.67
CA ARG A 183 23.18 -13.76 -14.43
C ARG A 183 23.35 -12.26 -14.59
N LEU A 184 22.91 -11.52 -13.59
CA LEU A 184 23.07 -10.07 -13.57
C LEU A 184 24.51 -9.69 -13.18
N PHE A 185 25.08 -8.74 -13.91
CA PHE A 185 26.40 -8.18 -13.64
C PHE A 185 26.27 -6.74 -13.13
N ILE A 186 27.20 -6.29 -12.30
CA ILE A 186 27.23 -4.87 -11.91
C ILE A 186 27.62 -4.08 -13.15
N SER A 187 26.79 -3.10 -13.50
CA SER A 187 27.04 -2.18 -14.61
C SER A 187 28.32 -1.39 -14.34
N LYS A 188 29.22 -1.36 -15.33
CA LYS A 188 30.48 -0.59 -15.24
C LYS A 188 30.22 0.92 -15.15
N SER A 189 29.05 1.37 -15.57
CA SER A 189 28.58 2.76 -15.52
C SER A 189 28.19 3.22 -14.11
N ALA A 190 28.27 2.35 -13.09
CA ALA A 190 27.91 2.64 -11.70
C ALA A 190 29.10 3.06 -10.82
N GLU A 191 30.32 3.15 -11.36
CA GLU A 191 31.49 3.70 -10.67
C GLU A 191 31.63 5.20 -10.97
N ALA A 192 30.84 6.03 -10.29
CA ALA A 192 31.08 7.45 -9.95
C ALA A 192 29.75 8.20 -9.80
N GLN A 193 29.09 8.05 -8.65
CA GLN A 193 28.29 9.10 -8.00
C GLN A 193 28.41 8.96 -6.48
#